data_AF-A0A3B9VGF0-F1
#
_entry.id   AF-A0A3B9VGF0-F1
#
_cell.length_a   1.000
_cell.length_b   1.000
_cell.length_c   1.000
_cell.angle_alpha   90.00
_cell.angle_beta   90.00
_cell.angle_gamma   90.00
#
_symmetry.space_group_name_H-M   'P 1'
#
loop_
_entity.id
_entity.type
_entity.pdbx_description
1 polymer ?
#
loop_
_entity_poly.entity_id
_entity_poly.type
_entity_poly.pdbx_seq_one_letter_code
_entity_poly.pdbx_strand_id
1 'polypeptide(L)'
;MKLLNKILLTVVTASICSNAFAYSMPPVSNDEIKEHADHLISQNLFKSAKKYYAELNKRGDVVNATWGLTLVDLAEKNNKQALAKVNYLLKQDKVKRRTLEDLEAELLITLAEYDLENKSFATSSNYLSDYFKKYNGHYKFQERALSLKEKLGNPNYNQRQINIGVILPLSGKLGHIGKQIKQALIISLYDEKLSNITLYFEDNHSTQDGSITAAMEIINKSPNLIIGPILRDNVLAANTIISNTSIPVFSFSNDESIAGGNIFLNNTNLRQESYEIARFAYDNGNYKMTCLTPTNPYGQIQKKKFEDTAKKLNAGLKACADFDSSNIDINPALKKLLEIDKHERTRKAKLRKLEREFKKLGNAMDDEKIKEMEELKNPEFIYDIDFNAIFIPTSASKISIIAPQLAFYDIDFSNGVLFLGTTSWDNNKILKNKGEHLHFSRFLSLKSDEFKLF
;
A
#
# COMPACT_ATOMS: atom_id res chain seq x y z
N MET A 1 27.52 8.17 0.49
CA MET A 1 26.14 8.67 0.20
C MET A 1 25.27 7.69 -0.59
N LYS A 2 25.68 7.17 -1.76
CA LYS A 2 24.93 6.09 -2.46
C LYS A 2 24.71 4.84 -1.59
N LEU A 3 25.67 4.52 -0.71
CA LEU A 3 25.56 3.40 0.23
C LEU A 3 24.61 3.69 1.42
N LEU A 4 24.50 4.93 1.88
CA LEU A 4 23.60 5.31 2.98
C LEU A 4 22.13 5.07 2.60
N ASN A 5 21.75 5.51 1.39
CA ASN A 5 20.41 5.23 0.84
C ASN A 5 20.18 3.73 0.61
N LYS A 6 21.23 2.96 0.25
CA LYS A 6 21.12 1.49 0.14
C LYS A 6 20.85 0.85 1.50
N ILE A 7 21.64 1.19 2.54
CA ILE A 7 21.51 0.63 3.90
C ILE A 7 20.15 0.96 4.52
N LEU A 8 19.63 2.18 4.30
CA LEU A 8 18.30 2.58 4.77
C LEU A 8 17.15 1.89 4.01
N LEU A 9 17.38 1.42 2.78
CA LEU A 9 16.39 0.66 2.00
C LEU A 9 16.49 -0.87 2.18
N THR A 10 17.64 -1.42 2.57
CA THR A 10 17.90 -2.87 2.56
C THR A 10 17.54 -3.61 3.85
N VAL A 11 16.37 -3.35 4.44
CA VAL A 11 15.73 -4.31 5.36
C VAL A 11 14.93 -5.37 4.59
N VAL A 12 14.78 -5.25 3.28
CA VAL A 12 14.05 -6.24 2.47
C VAL A 12 14.84 -6.58 1.22
N THR A 13 15.10 -7.88 1.05
CA THR A 13 15.71 -8.61 -0.08
C THR A 13 17.22 -8.52 -0.30
N ALA A 14 17.90 -9.66 -0.14
CA ALA A 14 18.72 -10.26 -1.20
C ALA A 14 19.16 -11.69 -0.79
N SER A 15 18.49 -12.69 -1.36
CA SER A 15 19.14 -13.96 -1.71
C SER A 15 19.36 -13.91 -3.21
N ILE A 16 20.60 -14.18 -3.65
CA ILE A 16 20.98 -14.96 -4.85
C ILE A 16 22.44 -14.61 -5.22
N CYS A 17 23.20 -15.67 -5.49
CA CYS A 17 24.54 -15.76 -6.09
C CYS A 17 25.77 -15.56 -5.18
N SER A 18 26.07 -16.61 -4.41
CA SER A 18 27.43 -16.92 -3.94
C SER A 18 28.06 -17.93 -4.90
N ASN A 19 29.10 -17.53 -5.65
CA ASN A 19 30.32 -18.31 -5.91
C ASN A 19 31.08 -17.74 -7.12
N ALA A 20 32.05 -16.87 -6.84
CA ALA A 20 33.27 -16.75 -7.65
C ALA A 20 34.38 -16.21 -6.73
N PHE A 21 35.14 -17.11 -6.12
CA PHE A 21 36.43 -16.77 -5.53
C PHE A 21 37.42 -16.45 -6.67
N ALA A 22 37.50 -15.18 -7.04
CA ALA A 22 38.70 -14.65 -7.68
C ALA A 22 39.63 -14.15 -6.58
N TYR A 23 40.86 -14.67 -6.53
CA TYR A 23 41.96 -14.08 -5.79
C TYR A 23 42.16 -12.64 -6.30
N SER A 24 41.51 -11.65 -5.69
CA SER A 24 41.76 -10.25 -6.00
C SER A 24 43.09 -9.85 -5.35
N MET A 25 43.98 -9.25 -6.16
CA MET A 25 45.14 -8.55 -5.62
C MET A 25 44.67 -7.56 -4.54
N PRO A 26 45.45 -7.33 -3.47
CA PRO A 26 45.06 -6.39 -2.42
C PRO A 26 44.83 -5.00 -3.04
N PRO A 27 43.75 -4.29 -2.65
CA PRO A 27 43.43 -2.98 -3.21
C PRO A 27 44.60 -2.01 -3.03
N VAL A 28 44.99 -1.36 -4.13
CA VAL A 28 46.26 -0.63 -4.25
C VAL A 28 46.07 0.84 -3.83
N SER A 29 44.93 1.44 -4.18
CA SER A 29 44.58 2.83 -3.83
C SER A 29 43.61 2.96 -2.64
N ASN A 30 43.54 4.15 -2.04
CA ASN A 30 42.56 4.42 -0.98
C ASN A 30 41.11 4.29 -1.50
N ASP A 31 40.84 4.71 -2.74
CA ASP A 31 39.50 4.57 -3.31
C ASP A 31 39.09 3.11 -3.48
N GLU A 32 39.99 2.24 -3.95
CA GLU A 32 39.73 0.79 -4.07
C GLU A 32 39.51 0.14 -2.70
N ILE A 33 40.29 0.53 -1.67
CA ILE A 33 40.09 0.04 -0.30
C ILE A 33 38.70 0.44 0.19
N LYS A 34 38.32 1.68 -0.05
CA LYS A 34 37.02 2.22 0.36
C LYS A 34 35.87 1.51 -0.36
N GLU A 35 35.95 1.33 -1.68
CA GLU A 35 34.93 0.64 -2.45
C GLU A 35 34.77 -0.82 -2.03
N HIS A 36 35.89 -1.52 -1.78
CA HIS A 36 35.84 -2.88 -1.26
C HIS A 36 35.22 -2.93 0.15
N ALA A 37 35.56 -1.99 1.03
CA ALA A 37 34.97 -1.88 2.36
C ALA A 37 33.47 -1.56 2.31
N ASP A 38 33.05 -0.63 1.45
CA ASP A 38 31.65 -0.27 1.17
C ASP A 38 30.88 -1.51 0.66
N HIS A 39 31.47 -2.32 -0.22
CA HIS A 39 30.88 -3.57 -0.70
C HIS A 39 30.70 -4.60 0.42
N LEU A 40 31.70 -4.76 1.30
CA LEU A 40 31.61 -5.68 2.44
C LEU A 40 30.49 -5.30 3.41
N ILE A 41 30.23 -4.00 3.63
CA ILE A 41 29.06 -3.55 4.40
C ILE A 41 27.76 -4.04 3.75
N SER A 42 27.64 -3.92 2.43
CA SER A 42 26.43 -4.36 1.70
C SER A 42 26.19 -5.88 1.77
N GLN A 43 27.22 -6.65 2.10
CA GLN A 43 27.16 -8.11 2.30
C GLN A 43 27.06 -8.50 3.79
N ASN A 44 26.83 -7.54 4.69
CA ASN A 44 26.83 -7.74 6.16
C ASN A 44 28.16 -8.27 6.74
N LEU A 45 29.28 -8.06 6.04
CA LEU A 45 30.62 -8.51 6.46
C LEU A 45 31.36 -7.41 7.26
N PHE A 46 30.75 -6.94 8.35
CA PHE A 46 31.20 -5.75 9.10
C PHE A 46 32.62 -5.87 9.70
N LYS A 47 32.98 -7.04 10.24
CA LYS A 47 34.32 -7.28 10.79
C LYS A 47 35.42 -7.13 9.74
N SER A 48 35.15 -7.55 8.51
CA SER A 48 36.07 -7.40 7.38
C SER A 48 36.11 -5.95 6.93
N ALA A 49 34.97 -5.28 6.78
CA ALA A 49 34.91 -3.86 6.43
C ALA A 49 35.70 -2.98 7.42
N LYS A 50 35.58 -3.23 8.74
CA LYS A 50 36.34 -2.52 9.79
C LYS A 50 37.86 -2.60 9.58
N LYS A 51 38.40 -3.73 9.10
CA LYS A 51 39.84 -3.88 8.81
C LYS A 51 40.28 -2.96 7.68
N TYR A 52 39.49 -2.88 6.61
CA TYR A 52 39.80 -2.03 5.46
C TYR A 52 39.67 -0.53 5.80
N TYR A 53 38.69 -0.13 6.62
CA TYR A 53 38.62 1.25 7.11
C TYR A 53 39.75 1.59 8.10
N ALA A 54 40.20 0.64 8.92
CA ALA A 54 41.38 0.84 9.76
C ALA A 54 42.64 1.04 8.92
N GLU A 55 42.76 0.34 7.79
CA GLU A 55 43.84 0.54 6.82
C GLU A 55 43.77 1.92 6.14
N LEU A 56 42.58 2.36 5.71
CA LEU A 56 42.37 3.73 5.20
C LEU A 56 42.83 4.80 6.18
N ASN A 57 42.49 4.61 7.46
CA ASN A 57 42.89 5.52 8.52
C ASN A 57 44.42 5.57 8.67
N LYS A 58 45.11 4.43 8.61
CA LYS A 58 46.58 4.37 8.64
C LYS A 58 47.23 5.07 7.44
N ARG A 59 46.56 5.06 6.29
CA ARG A 59 46.99 5.74 5.05
C ARG A 59 46.65 7.24 5.03
N GLY A 60 46.15 7.79 6.14
CA GLY A 60 45.87 9.22 6.28
C GLY A 60 44.50 9.65 5.75
N ASP A 61 43.69 8.74 5.20
CA ASP A 61 42.33 9.05 4.76
C ASP A 61 41.32 8.91 5.90
N VAL A 62 41.49 9.76 6.90
CA VAL A 62 40.73 9.73 8.16
C VAL A 62 39.25 10.02 7.93
N VAL A 63 38.92 10.88 6.96
CA VAL A 63 37.53 11.27 6.66
C VAL A 63 36.74 10.10 6.09
N ASN A 64 37.25 9.43 5.04
CA ASN A 64 36.57 8.27 4.47
C ASN A 64 36.55 7.08 5.44
N ALA A 65 37.63 6.87 6.19
CA ALA A 65 37.66 5.85 7.25
C ALA A 65 36.58 6.08 8.31
N THR A 66 36.46 7.33 8.81
CA THR A 66 35.48 7.67 9.84
C THR A 66 34.05 7.58 9.30
N TRP A 67 33.81 8.02 8.07
CA TRP A 67 32.51 7.85 7.41
C TRP A 67 32.15 6.36 7.27
N GLY A 68 33.07 5.54 6.78
CA GLY A 68 32.87 4.10 6.64
C GLY A 68 32.56 3.41 7.96
N LEU A 69 33.31 3.73 9.02
CA LEU A 69 33.05 3.20 10.36
C LEU A 69 31.71 3.69 10.94
N THR A 70 31.27 4.91 10.60
CA THR A 70 29.93 5.40 10.96
C THR A 70 28.84 4.52 10.34
N LEU A 71 29.00 4.13 9.06
CA LEU A 71 28.05 3.23 8.39
C LEU A 71 28.02 1.85 9.04
N VAL A 72 29.17 1.35 9.48
CA VAL A 72 29.23 0.08 10.22
C VAL A 72 28.51 0.18 11.57
N ASP A 73 28.73 1.25 12.33
CA ASP A 73 28.04 1.45 13.60
C ASP A 73 26.52 1.53 13.41
N LEU A 74 26.05 2.23 12.37
CA LEU A 74 24.62 2.29 12.04
C LEU A 74 24.06 0.91 11.72
N ALA A 75 24.78 0.11 10.92
CA ALA A 75 24.36 -1.25 10.58
C ALA A 75 24.33 -2.18 11.80
N GLU A 76 25.26 -2.01 12.74
CA GLU A 76 25.31 -2.74 14.02
C GLU A 76 24.40 -2.12 15.10
N LYS A 77 23.61 -1.09 14.79
CA LYS A 77 22.74 -0.34 15.72
C LYS A 77 23.49 0.33 16.89
N ASN A 78 24.78 0.61 16.73
CA ASN A 78 25.64 1.30 17.68
C ASN A 78 25.50 2.83 17.57
N ASN A 79 24.27 3.35 17.72
CA ASN A 79 23.91 4.76 17.43
C ASN A 79 24.75 5.79 18.21
N LYS A 80 25.15 5.49 19.45
CA LYS A 80 26.00 6.39 20.26
C LYS A 80 27.40 6.55 19.67
N GLN A 81 27.98 5.46 19.15
CA GLN A 81 29.29 5.50 18.49
C GLN A 81 29.19 6.20 17.14
N ALA A 82 28.10 5.94 16.40
CA ALA A 82 27.82 6.63 15.14
C ALA A 82 27.71 8.16 15.36
N LEU A 83 26.98 8.60 16.38
CA LEU A 83 26.83 10.03 16.69
C LEU A 83 28.18 10.69 17.00
N ALA A 84 29.05 10.04 17.77
CA ALA A 84 30.39 10.56 18.06
C ALA A 84 31.23 10.75 16.77
N LYS A 85 31.13 9.82 15.82
CA LYS A 85 31.82 9.89 14.53
C LYS A 85 31.21 10.96 13.60
N VAL A 86 29.89 11.09 13.57
CA VAL A 86 29.20 12.19 12.85
C VAL A 86 29.64 13.56 13.38
N ASN A 87 29.68 13.72 14.71
CA ASN A 87 30.16 14.95 15.35
C ASN A 87 31.61 15.29 15.01
N TYR A 88 32.46 14.28 14.82
CA TYR A 88 33.82 14.48 14.32
C TYR A 88 33.82 14.93 12.85
N LEU A 89 33.05 14.26 11.99
CA LEU A 89 32.99 14.53 10.55
C LEU A 89 32.45 15.92 10.23
N LEU A 90 31.47 16.41 11.01
CA LEU A 90 30.90 17.75 10.84
C LEU A 90 31.91 18.89 11.07
N LYS A 91 33.01 18.61 11.80
CA LYS A 91 34.11 19.56 12.02
C LYS A 91 35.14 19.59 10.90
N GLN A 92 35.02 18.72 9.89
CA GLN A 92 35.99 18.61 8.80
C GLN A 92 35.55 19.45 7.59
N ASP A 93 36.52 20.05 6.88
CA ASP A 93 36.24 20.98 5.78
C ASP A 93 35.72 20.31 4.49
N LYS A 94 36.08 19.04 4.26
CA LYS A 94 35.82 18.31 3.00
C LYS A 94 34.67 17.31 3.12
N VAL A 95 33.56 17.69 3.76
CA VAL A 95 32.41 16.80 3.94
C VAL A 95 31.10 17.47 3.57
N LYS A 96 30.17 16.68 3.03
CA LYS A 96 28.82 17.14 2.67
C LYS A 96 27.98 17.36 3.93
N ARG A 97 28.06 18.57 4.49
CA ARG A 97 27.46 18.96 5.78
C ARG A 97 25.99 18.59 5.92
N ARG A 98 25.15 18.95 4.94
CA ARG A 98 23.69 18.71 5.01
C ARG A 98 23.32 17.25 5.32
N THR A 99 23.96 16.28 4.67
CA THR A 99 23.68 14.85 4.90
C THR A 99 24.10 14.41 6.30
N LEU A 100 25.19 14.96 6.82
CA LEU A 100 25.65 14.68 8.18
C LEU A 100 24.80 15.37 9.23
N GLU A 101 24.30 16.57 8.96
CA GLU A 101 23.36 17.31 9.81
C GLU A 101 22.03 16.57 9.93
N ASP A 102 21.47 16.11 8.80
CA ASP A 102 20.27 15.26 8.79
C ASP A 102 20.49 13.98 9.62
N LEU A 103 21.66 13.33 9.47
CA LEU A 103 22.00 12.13 10.23
C LEU A 103 22.24 12.41 11.72
N GLU A 104 22.88 13.52 12.08
CA GLU A 104 23.08 13.94 13.47
C GLU A 104 21.72 14.17 14.14
N ALA A 105 20.82 14.90 13.47
CA ALA A 105 19.47 15.15 13.94
C ALA A 105 18.68 13.85 14.21
N GLU A 106 18.76 12.88 13.27
CA GLU A 106 18.12 11.58 13.41
C GLU A 106 18.68 10.78 14.60
N LEU A 107 20.01 10.74 14.75
CA LEU A 107 20.69 10.03 15.83
C LEU A 107 20.38 10.62 17.20
N LEU A 108 20.37 11.95 17.34
CA LEU A 108 20.03 12.64 18.58
C LEU A 108 18.63 12.27 19.06
N ILE A 109 17.63 12.32 18.17
CA ILE A 109 16.25 11.96 18.52
C ILE A 109 16.12 10.47 18.84
N THR A 110 16.77 9.61 18.06
CA THR A 110 16.70 8.16 18.26
C THR A 110 17.34 7.75 19.59
N LEU A 111 18.44 8.38 19.97
CA LEU A 111 19.07 8.18 21.29
C LEU A 111 18.21 8.77 22.42
N ALA A 112 17.58 9.93 22.20
CA ALA A 112 16.66 10.51 23.17
C ALA A 112 15.47 9.58 23.45
N GLU A 113 14.90 8.97 22.41
CA GLU A 113 13.83 7.96 22.55
C GLU A 113 14.28 6.72 23.30
N TYR A 114 15.40 6.13 22.88
CA TYR A 114 15.95 4.95 23.52
C TYR A 114 16.17 5.18 25.02
N ASP A 115 16.76 6.32 25.38
CA ASP A 115 17.01 6.66 26.78
C ASP A 115 15.71 6.95 27.55
N LEU A 116 14.71 7.57 26.91
CA LEU A 116 13.39 7.79 27.52
C LEU A 116 12.69 6.46 27.84
N GLU A 117 12.69 5.51 26.90
CA GLU A 117 12.12 4.16 27.07
C GLU A 117 12.82 3.40 28.21
N ASN A 118 14.13 3.55 28.32
CA ASN A 118 14.95 2.96 29.38
C ASN A 118 14.96 3.80 30.68
N LYS A 119 14.04 4.77 30.83
CA LYS A 119 13.90 5.64 32.02
C LYS A 119 15.15 6.45 32.38
N SER A 120 16.06 6.63 31.42
CA SER A 120 17.25 7.46 31.52
C SER A 120 16.92 8.90 31.12
N PHE A 121 16.05 9.55 31.89
CA PHE A 121 15.47 10.86 31.54
C PHE A 121 16.50 11.98 31.36
N ALA A 122 17.56 12.00 32.17
CA ALA A 122 18.59 13.02 32.09
C ALA A 122 19.37 12.96 30.77
N THR A 123 19.77 11.77 30.33
CA THR A 123 20.51 11.60 29.07
C THR A 123 19.60 11.79 27.87
N SER A 124 18.34 11.34 27.96
CA SER A 124 17.30 11.64 26.96
C SER A 124 17.11 13.16 26.78
N SER A 125 16.99 13.89 27.89
CA SER A 125 16.86 15.35 27.89
C SER A 125 18.08 16.05 27.27
N ASN A 126 19.29 15.55 27.54
CA ASN A 126 20.51 16.10 26.95
C ASN A 126 20.53 15.96 25.43
N TYR A 127 20.25 14.77 24.88
CA TYR A 127 20.20 14.57 23.43
C TYR A 127 19.11 15.43 22.77
N LEU A 128 17.95 15.55 23.42
CA LEU A 128 16.86 16.37 22.90
C LEU A 128 17.20 17.87 22.95
N SER A 129 17.91 18.31 23.99
CA SER A 129 18.44 19.68 24.10
C SER A 129 19.43 19.99 22.99
N ASP A 130 20.38 19.08 22.72
CA ASP A 130 21.34 19.20 21.62
C ASP A 130 20.63 19.28 20.27
N TYR A 131 19.57 18.48 20.07
CA TYR A 131 18.73 18.56 18.88
C TYR A 131 18.08 19.94 18.74
N PHE A 132 17.35 20.42 19.75
CA PHE A 132 16.67 21.73 19.64
C PHE A 132 17.65 22.89 19.49
N LYS A 133 18.84 22.78 20.07
CA LYS A 133 19.87 23.81 19.93
C LYS A 133 20.37 23.95 18.49
N LYS A 134 20.49 22.84 17.75
CA LYS A 134 21.07 22.81 16.40
C LYS A 134 20.05 22.72 15.26
N TYR A 135 18.92 22.07 15.51
CA TYR A 135 18.00 21.56 14.49
C TYR A 135 16.52 21.87 14.79
N ASN A 136 16.24 22.88 15.61
CA ASN A 136 14.85 23.31 15.81
C ASN A 136 14.21 23.75 14.48
N GLY A 137 13.03 23.20 14.18
CA GLY A 137 12.32 23.41 12.92
C GLY A 137 12.73 22.45 11.79
N HIS A 138 13.52 21.40 12.07
CA HIS A 138 13.93 20.45 11.05
C HIS A 138 12.72 19.72 10.41
N TYR A 139 12.57 19.88 9.09
CA TYR A 139 11.39 19.44 8.31
C TYR A 139 10.95 17.99 8.55
N LYS A 140 11.91 17.07 8.75
CA LYS A 140 11.65 15.63 8.94
C LYS A 140 11.37 15.25 10.40
N PHE A 141 11.88 16.01 11.36
CA PHE A 141 12.09 15.50 12.71
C PHE A 141 11.46 16.36 13.82
N GLN A 142 10.97 17.56 13.48
CA GLN A 142 10.42 18.49 14.45
C GLN A 142 9.28 17.91 15.29
N GLU A 143 8.29 17.28 14.65
CA GLU A 143 7.13 16.69 15.34
C GLU A 143 7.55 15.58 16.32
N ARG A 144 8.50 14.73 15.90
CA ARG A 144 9.05 13.66 16.76
C ARG A 144 9.77 14.25 17.98
N ALA A 145 10.57 15.30 17.78
CA ALA A 145 11.25 15.99 18.87
C ALA A 145 10.29 16.71 19.84
N LEU A 146 9.24 17.36 19.32
CA LEU A 146 8.22 18.01 20.14
C LEU A 146 7.45 16.99 20.99
N SER A 147 7.04 15.86 20.41
CA SER A 147 6.41 14.77 21.15
C SER A 147 7.29 14.26 22.29
N LEU A 148 8.60 14.09 22.06
CA LEU A 148 9.54 13.68 23.11
C LEU A 148 9.70 14.73 24.20
N LYS A 149 9.71 16.02 23.84
CA LYS A 149 9.78 17.12 24.79
C LYS A 149 8.59 17.11 25.73
N GLU A 150 7.39 16.89 25.20
CA GLU A 150 6.17 16.77 26.00
C GLU A 150 6.23 15.56 26.94
N LYS A 151 6.69 14.40 26.44
CA LYS A 151 6.86 13.19 27.27
C LYS A 151 7.85 13.37 28.41
N LEU A 152 8.97 14.06 28.16
CA LEU A 152 9.98 14.37 29.19
C LEU A 152 9.50 15.42 30.20
N GLY A 153 8.78 16.43 29.73
CA GLY A 153 8.24 17.50 30.57
C GLY A 153 7.06 17.07 31.44
N ASN A 154 6.46 15.92 31.13
CA ASN A 154 5.35 15.36 31.87
C ASN A 154 5.61 13.89 32.21
N PRO A 155 6.15 13.58 33.42
CA PRO A 155 6.37 12.20 33.89
C PRO A 155 5.09 11.35 33.86
N ASN A 156 3.93 12.01 33.83
CA ASN A 156 2.59 11.42 33.79
C ASN A 156 1.98 11.49 32.37
N TYR A 157 2.76 11.70 31.31
CA TYR A 157 2.25 11.72 29.93
C TYR A 157 1.51 10.41 29.59
N ASN A 158 2.08 9.27 29.98
CA ASN A 158 1.43 7.95 29.87
C ASN A 158 0.31 7.72 30.89
N GLN A 159 0.07 8.66 31.82
CA GLN A 159 -1.05 8.63 32.76
C GLN A 159 -2.19 9.58 32.35
N ARG A 160 -2.02 10.39 31.30
CA ARG A 160 -3.13 11.19 30.76
C ARG A 160 -4.15 10.22 30.17
N GLN A 161 -5.26 10.07 30.88
CA GLN A 161 -6.37 9.26 30.43
C GLN A 161 -6.98 9.91 29.18
N ILE A 162 -7.02 9.14 28.10
CA ILE A 162 -7.63 9.51 26.83
C ILE A 162 -9.01 8.86 26.78
N ASN A 163 -10.04 9.69 26.83
CA ASN A 163 -11.43 9.26 26.74
C ASN A 163 -11.85 9.27 25.28
N ILE A 164 -12.28 8.13 24.76
CA ILE A 164 -12.73 8.00 23.38
C ILE A 164 -14.21 7.62 23.41
N GLY A 165 -15.04 8.44 22.78
CA GLY A 165 -16.43 8.10 22.52
C GLY A 165 -16.53 7.20 21.29
N VAL A 166 -17.40 6.21 21.31
CA VAL A 166 -17.56 5.26 20.22
C VAL A 166 -19.04 5.08 19.94
N ILE A 167 -19.50 5.57 18.78
CA ILE A 167 -20.90 5.47 18.36
C ILE A 167 -21.00 4.42 17.25
N LEU A 168 -21.66 3.30 17.54
CA LEU A 168 -21.77 2.17 16.62
C LEU A 168 -23.18 1.59 16.61
N PRO A 169 -23.61 0.95 15.50
CA PRO A 169 -24.80 0.12 15.51
C PRO A 169 -24.51 -1.18 16.25
N LEU A 170 -24.72 -1.21 17.57
CA LEU A 170 -24.58 -2.42 18.39
C LEU A 170 -25.86 -3.27 18.34
N SER A 171 -26.95 -2.71 17.82
CA SER A 171 -28.19 -3.39 17.44
C SER A 171 -28.76 -2.88 16.09
N GLY A 172 -29.93 -3.39 15.70
CA GLY A 172 -30.57 -3.06 14.43
C GLY A 172 -29.92 -3.72 13.21
N LYS A 173 -30.17 -3.16 12.02
CA LYS A 173 -29.79 -3.73 10.71
C LYS A 173 -28.29 -4.05 10.59
N LEU A 174 -27.43 -3.20 11.16
CA LEU A 174 -25.98 -3.35 11.11
C LEU A 174 -25.38 -3.78 12.46
N GLY A 175 -26.21 -4.30 13.37
CA GLY A 175 -25.80 -4.74 14.72
C GLY A 175 -24.62 -5.71 14.72
N HIS A 176 -24.57 -6.63 13.75
CA HIS A 176 -23.47 -7.58 13.61
C HIS A 176 -22.13 -6.89 13.26
N ILE A 177 -22.16 -5.86 12.40
CA ILE A 177 -20.97 -5.09 12.00
C ILE A 177 -20.47 -4.25 13.18
N GLY A 178 -21.36 -3.51 13.85
CA GLY A 178 -20.93 -2.69 14.99
C GLY A 178 -20.36 -3.51 16.14
N LYS A 179 -20.89 -4.72 16.40
CA LYS A 179 -20.29 -5.66 17.37
C LYS A 179 -18.89 -6.12 16.96
N GLN A 180 -18.67 -6.40 15.67
CA GLN A 180 -17.32 -6.75 15.17
C GLN A 180 -16.34 -5.60 15.34
N ILE A 181 -16.73 -4.37 15.01
CA ILE A 181 -15.89 -3.18 15.20
C ILE A 181 -15.59 -2.95 16.69
N LYS A 182 -16.61 -3.06 17.56
CA LYS A 182 -16.42 -2.96 19.01
C LYS A 182 -15.40 -3.98 19.52
N GLN A 183 -15.50 -5.23 19.08
CA GLN A 183 -14.55 -6.27 19.47
C GLN A 183 -13.13 -5.95 18.97
N ALA A 184 -12.99 -5.50 17.72
CA ALA A 184 -11.70 -5.12 17.14
C ALA A 184 -11.04 -3.96 17.90
N LEU A 185 -11.80 -2.93 18.26
CA LEU A 185 -11.30 -1.82 19.07
C LEU A 185 -10.80 -2.30 20.44
N ILE A 186 -11.58 -3.16 21.12
CA ILE A 186 -11.18 -3.72 22.41
C ILE A 186 -9.89 -4.53 22.29
N ILE A 187 -9.81 -5.45 21.31
CA ILE A 187 -8.60 -6.26 21.06
C ILE A 187 -7.39 -5.35 20.80
N SER A 188 -7.54 -4.32 19.97
CA SER A 188 -6.44 -3.41 19.64
C SER A 188 -5.87 -2.70 20.87
N LEU A 189 -6.71 -2.31 21.85
CA LEU A 189 -6.22 -1.71 23.08
C LEU A 189 -5.40 -2.69 23.94
N TYR A 190 -5.80 -3.96 23.97
CA TYR A 190 -5.09 -4.99 24.70
C TYR A 190 -3.76 -5.36 24.02
N ASP A 191 -3.77 -5.56 22.70
CA ASP A 191 -2.58 -5.95 21.92
C ASP A 191 -1.50 -4.87 21.98
N GLU A 192 -1.91 -3.60 21.88
CA GLU A 192 -1.00 -2.44 21.96
C GLU A 192 -0.69 -2.00 23.40
N LYS A 193 -1.27 -2.67 24.41
CA LYS A 193 -1.08 -2.38 25.85
C LYS A 193 -1.40 -0.90 26.20
N LEU A 194 -2.44 -0.35 25.59
CA LEU A 194 -2.82 1.07 25.73
C LEU A 194 -3.67 1.29 27.00
N SER A 195 -3.01 1.21 28.16
CA SER A 195 -3.68 1.30 29.47
C SER A 195 -4.23 2.68 29.82
N ASN A 196 -3.84 3.72 29.08
CA ASN A 196 -4.30 5.10 29.30
C ASN A 196 -5.51 5.47 28.44
N ILE A 197 -6.07 4.55 27.65
CA ILE A 197 -7.24 4.80 26.81
C ILE A 197 -8.49 4.19 27.46
N THR A 198 -9.58 4.95 27.51
CA THR A 198 -10.90 4.48 27.95
C THR A 198 -11.91 4.67 26.84
N LEU A 199 -12.61 3.59 26.47
CA LEU A 199 -13.65 3.62 25.44
C LEU A 199 -15.04 3.69 26.08
N TYR A 200 -15.86 4.64 25.62
CA TYR A 200 -17.27 4.75 25.96
C TYR A 200 -18.08 4.38 24.72
N PHE A 201 -18.89 3.33 24.81
CA PHE A 201 -19.66 2.83 23.67
C PHE A 201 -21.14 3.18 23.81
N GLU A 202 -21.71 3.78 22.77
CA GLU A 202 -23.15 4.01 22.66
C GLU A 202 -23.72 3.36 21.40
N ASP A 203 -24.89 2.73 21.55
CA ASP A 203 -25.61 2.09 20.46
C ASP A 203 -26.45 3.12 19.71
N ASN A 204 -26.25 3.24 18.39
CA ASN A 204 -27.08 4.10 17.57
C ASN A 204 -28.26 3.36 16.90
N HIS A 205 -28.45 2.07 17.19
CA HIS A 205 -29.53 1.21 16.69
C HIS A 205 -29.62 1.11 15.16
N SER A 206 -28.59 1.52 14.42
CA SER A 206 -28.64 1.74 12.97
C SER A 206 -29.64 2.83 12.52
N THR A 207 -29.98 3.82 13.36
CA THR A 207 -30.95 4.89 13.05
C THR A 207 -30.37 6.30 13.26
N GLN A 208 -30.89 7.29 12.53
CA GLN A 208 -30.45 8.69 12.68
C GLN A 208 -30.77 9.21 14.08
N ASP A 209 -32.00 9.01 14.56
CA ASP A 209 -32.41 9.40 15.93
C ASP A 209 -31.55 8.73 17.00
N GLY A 210 -31.25 7.43 16.84
CA GLY A 210 -30.34 6.73 17.75
C GLY A 210 -28.92 7.32 17.74
N SER A 211 -28.48 7.89 16.61
CA SER A 211 -27.17 8.56 16.52
C SER A 211 -27.15 9.91 17.21
N ILE A 212 -28.28 10.64 17.20
CA ILE A 212 -28.45 11.88 17.96
C ILE A 212 -28.40 11.59 19.46
N THR A 213 -29.19 10.61 19.92
CA THR A 213 -29.21 10.20 21.34
C THR A 213 -27.84 9.71 21.80
N ALA A 214 -27.20 8.82 21.03
CA ALA A 214 -25.86 8.34 21.34
C ALA A 214 -24.83 9.48 21.40
N ALA A 215 -24.92 10.49 20.52
CA ALA A 215 -24.03 11.64 20.56
C ALA A 215 -24.21 12.49 21.83
N MET A 216 -25.45 12.71 22.29
CA MET A 216 -25.72 13.41 23.55
C MET A 216 -25.07 12.69 24.74
N GLU A 217 -25.23 11.36 24.82
CA GLU A 217 -24.65 10.55 25.89
C GLU A 217 -23.11 10.55 25.86
N ILE A 218 -22.53 10.44 24.66
CA ILE A 218 -21.07 10.44 24.47
C ILE A 218 -20.46 11.79 24.87
N ILE A 219 -21.05 12.93 24.49
CA ILE A 219 -20.49 14.24 24.83
C ILE A 219 -20.44 14.45 26.34
N ASN A 220 -21.43 13.94 27.09
CA ASN A 220 -21.44 13.99 28.57
C ASN A 220 -20.23 13.26 29.20
N LYS A 221 -19.54 12.38 28.46
CA LYS A 221 -18.30 11.71 28.90
C LYS A 221 -17.04 12.55 28.66
N SER A 222 -17.17 13.75 28.09
CA SER A 222 -16.05 14.64 27.72
C SER A 222 -14.94 13.91 26.94
N PRO A 223 -15.26 13.24 25.82
CA PRO A 223 -14.29 12.50 25.05
C PRO A 223 -13.29 13.45 24.37
N ASN A 224 -12.04 13.00 24.24
CA ASN A 224 -11.03 13.68 23.45
C ASN A 224 -11.25 13.51 21.96
N LEU A 225 -11.87 12.41 21.54
CA LEU A 225 -12.26 12.13 20.16
C LEU A 225 -13.43 11.15 20.11
N ILE A 226 -14.16 11.14 19.01
CA ILE A 226 -15.25 10.19 18.74
C ILE A 226 -14.89 9.29 17.56
N ILE A 227 -15.14 8.00 17.68
CA ILE A 227 -15.01 7.00 16.62
C ILE A 227 -16.40 6.55 16.16
N GLY A 228 -16.59 6.44 14.86
CA GLY A 228 -17.89 6.23 14.23
C GLY A 228 -18.68 7.54 14.10
N PRO A 229 -19.92 7.51 13.58
CA PRO A 229 -20.68 6.34 13.09
C PRO A 229 -20.19 5.75 11.75
N ILE A 230 -20.87 4.71 11.27
CA ILE A 230 -20.54 3.97 10.03
C ILE A 230 -21.19 4.58 8.79
N LEU A 231 -22.51 4.80 8.79
CA LEU A 231 -23.23 5.28 7.61
C LEU A 231 -23.25 6.81 7.56
N ARG A 232 -23.21 7.37 6.35
CA ARG A 232 -23.26 8.81 6.08
C ARG A 232 -24.33 9.53 6.92
N ASP A 233 -25.56 9.05 6.84
CA ASP A 233 -26.72 9.68 7.46
C ASP A 233 -26.66 9.65 8.99
N ASN A 234 -26.12 8.57 9.57
CA ASN A 234 -25.89 8.47 11.01
C ASN A 234 -24.78 9.43 11.47
N VAL A 235 -23.74 9.61 10.66
CA VAL A 235 -22.65 10.56 10.96
C VAL A 235 -23.17 11.99 10.97
N LEU A 236 -23.93 12.37 9.94
CA LEU A 236 -24.54 13.69 9.87
C LEU A 236 -25.49 13.94 11.05
N ALA A 237 -26.32 12.95 11.41
CA ALA A 237 -27.22 13.04 12.54
C ALA A 237 -26.47 13.22 13.87
N ALA A 238 -25.46 12.38 14.17
CA ALA A 238 -24.63 12.55 15.36
C ALA A 238 -23.92 13.91 15.38
N ASN A 239 -23.44 14.38 14.23
CA ASN A 239 -22.70 15.64 14.16
C ASN A 239 -23.57 16.88 14.41
N THR A 240 -24.90 16.82 14.28
CA THR A 240 -25.78 17.93 14.71
C THR A 240 -25.59 18.32 16.18
N ILE A 241 -25.15 17.36 17.00
CA ILE A 241 -24.86 17.56 18.42
C ILE A 241 -23.36 17.85 18.64
N ILE A 242 -22.48 17.10 17.95
CA ILE A 242 -21.02 17.15 18.17
C ILE A 242 -20.39 18.42 17.57
N SER A 243 -20.90 18.96 16.46
CA SER A 243 -20.26 20.08 15.73
C SER A 243 -20.15 21.37 16.54
N ASN A 244 -20.96 21.52 17.58
CA ASN A 244 -20.90 22.66 18.51
C ASN A 244 -19.73 22.56 19.51
N THR A 245 -18.94 21.49 19.43
CA THR A 245 -17.77 21.22 20.26
C THR A 245 -16.50 21.23 19.40
N SER A 246 -15.32 21.17 20.03
CA SER A 246 -14.05 20.96 19.33
C SER A 246 -13.65 19.49 19.20
N ILE A 247 -14.58 18.56 19.42
CA ILE A 247 -14.29 17.11 19.44
C ILE A 247 -14.22 16.59 18.00
N PRO A 248 -13.07 16.02 17.56
CA PRO A 248 -12.95 15.41 16.25
C PRO A 248 -13.72 14.08 16.18
N VAL A 249 -14.34 13.82 15.03
CA VAL A 249 -15.12 12.61 14.74
C VAL A 249 -14.41 11.82 13.64
N PHE A 250 -13.92 10.63 13.96
CA PHE A 250 -13.33 9.68 13.01
C PHE A 250 -14.39 8.66 12.57
N SER A 251 -15.06 8.95 11.46
CA SER A 251 -16.13 8.12 10.91
C SER A 251 -15.60 6.97 10.05
N PHE A 252 -16.31 5.83 10.05
CA PHE A 252 -16.06 4.73 9.12
C PHE A 252 -16.77 4.89 7.76
N SER A 253 -17.46 6.02 7.52
CA SER A 253 -18.21 6.26 6.28
C SER A 253 -17.30 6.54 5.10
N ASN A 254 -17.46 5.79 4.01
CA ASN A 254 -16.75 6.00 2.75
C ASN A 254 -17.27 7.18 1.90
N ASP A 255 -18.14 8.03 2.46
CA ASP A 255 -18.69 9.17 1.75
C ASP A 255 -17.84 10.42 1.95
N GLU A 256 -16.98 10.73 0.98
CA GLU A 256 -16.12 11.91 1.01
C GLU A 256 -16.89 13.23 1.14
N SER A 257 -18.17 13.27 0.76
CA SER A 257 -18.92 14.54 0.76
C SER A 257 -19.27 15.02 2.17
N ILE A 258 -19.04 14.20 3.20
CA ILE A 258 -19.25 14.59 4.60
C ILE A 258 -17.93 14.85 5.35
N ALA A 259 -16.79 14.71 4.68
CA ALA A 259 -15.49 15.05 5.25
C ALA A 259 -15.34 16.57 5.39
N GLY A 260 -14.71 17.02 6.48
CA GLY A 260 -14.44 18.43 6.74
C GLY A 260 -14.96 18.91 8.08
N GLY A 261 -14.55 20.12 8.47
CA GLY A 261 -14.80 20.64 9.81
C GLY A 261 -14.14 19.75 10.87
N ASN A 262 -14.96 19.16 11.73
CA ASN A 262 -14.52 18.20 12.75
C ASN A 262 -14.66 16.72 12.30
N ILE A 263 -15.15 16.44 11.09
CA ILE A 263 -15.33 15.06 10.58
C ILE A 263 -14.12 14.64 9.75
N PHE A 264 -13.49 13.55 10.19
CA PHE A 264 -12.40 12.84 9.53
C PHE A 264 -12.88 11.45 9.11
N LEU A 265 -12.53 11.03 7.90
CA LEU A 265 -12.91 9.72 7.38
C LEU A 265 -11.79 8.71 7.62
N ASN A 266 -12.08 7.67 8.38
CA ASN A 266 -11.19 6.55 8.66
C ASN A 266 -11.64 5.30 7.91
N ASN A 267 -11.42 5.28 6.60
CA ASN A 267 -11.74 4.17 5.72
C ASN A 267 -10.85 4.16 4.48
N THR A 268 -11.00 3.10 3.67
CA THR A 268 -10.44 3.05 2.32
C THR A 268 -11.23 3.96 1.39
N ASN A 269 -10.52 4.96 0.85
CA ASN A 269 -11.06 5.80 -0.18
C ASN A 269 -11.20 5.01 -1.48
N LEU A 270 -12.42 4.58 -1.80
CA LEU A 270 -12.73 3.79 -3.00
C LEU A 270 -12.21 4.45 -4.29
N ARG A 271 -12.33 5.79 -4.37
CA ARG A 271 -11.84 6.51 -5.55
C ARG A 271 -10.32 6.51 -5.61
N GLN A 272 -9.65 6.59 -4.48
CA GLN A 272 -8.20 6.47 -4.43
C GLN A 272 -7.76 5.06 -4.84
N GLU A 273 -8.49 4.02 -4.47
CA GLU A 273 -8.15 2.65 -4.86
C GLU A 273 -8.15 2.46 -6.39
N SER A 274 -9.24 2.83 -7.04
CA SER A 274 -9.34 2.79 -8.51
C SER A 274 -8.29 3.66 -9.20
N TYR A 275 -7.96 4.81 -8.60
CA TYR A 275 -6.93 5.70 -9.13
C TYR A 275 -5.55 5.05 -9.08
N GLU A 276 -5.14 4.57 -7.90
CA GLU A 276 -3.80 4.03 -7.70
C GLU A 276 -3.57 2.75 -8.48
N ILE A 277 -4.57 1.86 -8.56
CA ILE A 277 -4.40 0.60 -9.30
C ILE A 277 -4.34 0.82 -10.83
N ALA A 278 -5.10 1.78 -11.36
CA ALA A 278 -5.01 2.17 -12.77
C ALA A 278 -3.66 2.81 -13.09
N ARG A 279 -3.20 3.72 -12.23
CA ARG A 279 -1.88 4.35 -12.34
C ARG A 279 -0.76 3.31 -12.28
N PHE A 280 -0.82 2.40 -11.31
CA PHE A 280 0.13 1.30 -11.19
C PHE A 280 0.20 0.47 -12.48
N ALA A 281 -0.95 0.08 -13.05
CA ALA A 281 -0.97 -0.70 -14.27
C ALA A 281 -0.32 0.04 -15.44
N TYR A 282 -0.62 1.34 -15.60
CA TYR A 282 -0.03 2.20 -16.61
C TYR A 282 1.50 2.34 -16.44
N ASP A 283 1.96 2.64 -15.24
CA ASP A 283 3.37 2.82 -14.91
C ASP A 283 4.19 1.52 -15.15
N ASN A 284 3.52 0.36 -15.13
CA ASN A 284 4.11 -0.96 -15.42
C ASN A 284 3.89 -1.44 -16.87
N GLY A 285 3.53 -0.54 -17.80
CA GLY A 285 3.43 -0.87 -19.23
C GLY A 285 2.10 -1.50 -19.67
N ASN A 286 1.11 -1.61 -18.78
CA ASN A 286 -0.19 -2.20 -19.11
C ASN A 286 -1.15 -1.12 -19.62
N TYR A 287 -0.91 -0.67 -20.86
CA TYR A 287 -1.64 0.46 -21.44
C TYR A 287 -3.02 0.11 -21.99
N LYS A 288 -3.33 -1.16 -22.26
CA LYS A 288 -4.63 -1.57 -22.81
C LYS A 288 -5.49 -2.15 -21.70
N MET A 289 -6.42 -1.34 -21.20
CA MET A 289 -7.16 -1.64 -19.98
C MET A 289 -8.62 -1.97 -20.27
N THR A 290 -9.20 -2.79 -19.43
CA THR A 290 -10.63 -3.10 -19.38
C THR A 290 -11.10 -3.19 -17.93
N CYS A 291 -12.41 -3.22 -17.69
CA CYS A 291 -12.93 -3.48 -16.36
C CYS A 291 -14.20 -4.34 -16.33
N LEU A 292 -14.33 -5.14 -15.27
CA LEU A 292 -15.49 -5.97 -14.98
C LEU A 292 -15.96 -5.63 -13.57
N THR A 293 -17.07 -4.90 -13.45
CA THR A 293 -17.48 -4.30 -12.17
C THR A 293 -18.87 -4.73 -11.73
N PRO A 294 -19.17 -4.78 -10.41
CA PRO A 294 -20.52 -5.11 -9.97
C PRO A 294 -21.50 -3.98 -10.28
N THR A 295 -22.75 -4.29 -10.58
CA THR A 295 -23.80 -3.30 -10.90
C THR A 295 -24.23 -2.41 -9.72
N ASN A 296 -23.78 -2.72 -8.50
CA ASN A 296 -24.15 -2.00 -7.28
C ASN A 296 -23.44 -0.64 -7.13
N PRO A 297 -23.86 0.25 -6.19
CA PRO A 297 -23.26 1.57 -6.02
C PRO A 297 -21.73 1.57 -5.82
N TYR A 298 -21.20 0.57 -5.12
CA TYR A 298 -19.77 0.39 -4.94
C TYR A 298 -19.05 0.18 -6.29
N GLY A 299 -19.55 -0.72 -7.12
CA GLY A 299 -18.96 -0.98 -8.44
C GLY A 299 -19.06 0.22 -9.37
N GLN A 300 -20.16 0.98 -9.32
CA GLN A 300 -20.32 2.21 -10.11
C GLN A 300 -19.30 3.30 -9.74
N ILE A 301 -19.00 3.47 -8.44
CA ILE A 301 -17.98 4.42 -7.97
C ILE A 301 -16.59 4.01 -8.49
N GLN A 302 -16.25 2.72 -8.34
CA GLN A 302 -14.96 2.17 -8.77
C GLN A 302 -14.81 2.26 -10.30
N LYS A 303 -15.81 1.80 -11.05
CA LYS A 303 -15.88 1.88 -12.53
C LYS A 303 -15.62 3.29 -13.01
N LYS A 304 -16.44 4.25 -12.59
CA LYS A 304 -16.33 5.65 -13.04
C LYS A 304 -14.94 6.20 -12.80
N LYS A 305 -14.38 5.95 -11.61
CA LYS A 305 -13.06 6.47 -11.26
C LYS A 305 -11.93 5.80 -12.03
N PHE A 306 -12.02 4.50 -12.28
CA PHE A 306 -11.07 3.76 -13.11
C PHE A 306 -11.10 4.27 -14.55
N GLU A 307 -12.30 4.44 -15.14
CA GLU A 307 -12.49 5.00 -16.49
C GLU A 307 -11.92 6.43 -16.60
N ASP A 308 -12.25 7.30 -15.64
CA ASP A 308 -11.72 8.67 -15.58
C ASP A 308 -10.18 8.69 -15.49
N THR A 309 -9.59 7.75 -14.75
CA THR A 309 -8.14 7.67 -14.55
C THR A 309 -7.45 7.13 -15.79
N ALA A 310 -7.95 6.05 -16.39
CA ALA A 310 -7.45 5.51 -17.64
C ALA A 310 -7.46 6.57 -18.76
N LYS A 311 -8.55 7.33 -18.86
CA LYS A 311 -8.65 8.47 -19.79
C LYS A 311 -7.62 9.55 -19.52
N LYS A 312 -7.42 9.95 -18.25
CA LYS A 312 -6.42 10.96 -17.87
C LYS A 312 -4.98 10.53 -18.17
N LEU A 313 -4.69 9.24 -18.07
CA LEU A 313 -3.38 8.67 -18.37
C LEU A 313 -3.16 8.43 -19.87
N ASN A 314 -4.17 8.67 -20.73
CA ASN A 314 -4.19 8.24 -22.13
C ASN A 314 -3.96 6.72 -22.29
N ALA A 315 -4.41 5.92 -21.32
CA ALA A 315 -4.46 4.47 -21.46
C ALA A 315 -5.56 4.08 -22.45
N GLY A 316 -5.32 3.05 -23.25
CA GLY A 316 -6.29 2.46 -24.17
C GLY A 316 -7.36 1.68 -23.42
N LEU A 317 -8.36 2.38 -22.88
CA LEU A 317 -9.53 1.76 -22.26
C LEU A 317 -10.47 1.20 -23.35
N LYS A 318 -10.71 -0.12 -23.35
CA LYS A 318 -11.57 -0.79 -24.35
C LYS A 318 -13.05 -0.62 -24.05
N ALA A 319 -13.58 -1.48 -23.18
CA ALA A 319 -14.94 -1.43 -22.70
C ALA A 319 -14.93 -1.82 -21.22
N CYS A 320 -15.94 -1.40 -20.49
CA CYS A 320 -16.20 -1.91 -19.15
C CYS A 320 -17.53 -2.64 -19.14
N ALA A 321 -17.53 -3.85 -18.60
CA ALA A 321 -18.72 -4.66 -18.44
C ALA A 321 -19.13 -4.72 -16.97
N ASP A 322 -20.43 -4.92 -16.76
CA ASP A 322 -21.00 -4.98 -15.43
C ASP A 322 -21.60 -6.37 -15.19
N PHE A 323 -21.42 -6.91 -13.99
CA PHE A 323 -22.01 -8.18 -13.57
C PHE A 323 -22.90 -7.96 -12.35
N ASP A 324 -23.91 -8.81 -12.19
CA ASP A 324 -24.75 -8.77 -11.00
C ASP A 324 -23.96 -9.25 -9.79
N SER A 325 -23.88 -8.43 -8.73
CA SER A 325 -23.16 -8.80 -7.52
C SER A 325 -23.84 -9.88 -6.68
N SER A 326 -25.13 -10.17 -6.90
CA SER A 326 -25.83 -11.31 -6.28
C SER A 326 -25.69 -12.61 -7.05
N ASN A 327 -25.36 -12.55 -8.33
CA ASN A 327 -25.16 -13.72 -9.18
C ASN A 327 -23.65 -13.95 -9.44
N ILE A 328 -23.26 -15.20 -9.60
CA ILE A 328 -21.86 -15.58 -9.86
C ILE A 328 -21.62 -15.80 -11.36
N ASP A 329 -22.68 -15.93 -12.16
CA ASP A 329 -22.57 -16.06 -13.61
C ASP A 329 -22.17 -14.72 -14.25
N ILE A 330 -20.92 -14.64 -14.71
CA ILE A 330 -20.39 -13.47 -15.42
C ILE A 330 -20.44 -13.64 -16.95
N ASN A 331 -20.89 -14.79 -17.46
CA ASN A 331 -20.90 -15.05 -18.91
C ASN A 331 -21.63 -13.96 -19.72
N PRO A 332 -22.79 -13.43 -19.28
CA PRO A 332 -23.43 -12.33 -20.01
C PRO A 332 -22.55 -11.08 -20.10
N ALA A 333 -21.82 -10.77 -19.02
CA ALA A 333 -20.90 -9.64 -18.98
C ALA A 333 -19.69 -9.86 -19.89
N LEU A 334 -19.13 -11.08 -19.91
CA LEU A 334 -18.00 -11.44 -20.78
C LEU A 334 -18.38 -11.44 -22.26
N LYS A 335 -19.54 -11.99 -22.64
CA LYS A 335 -20.05 -11.93 -24.01
C LYS A 335 -20.17 -10.50 -24.51
N LYS A 336 -20.63 -9.59 -23.65
CA LYS A 336 -20.71 -8.16 -23.96
C LYS A 336 -19.32 -7.53 -24.06
N LEU A 337 -18.44 -7.84 -23.11
CA LEU A 337 -17.09 -7.27 -23.02
C LEU A 337 -16.23 -7.64 -24.24
N LEU A 338 -16.28 -8.90 -24.63
CA LEU A 338 -15.53 -9.47 -25.76
C LEU A 338 -16.28 -9.35 -27.09
N GLU A 339 -17.43 -8.65 -27.10
CA GLU A 339 -18.31 -8.50 -28.28
C GLU A 339 -18.61 -9.82 -29.03
N ILE A 340 -18.74 -10.94 -28.32
CA ILE A 340 -18.79 -12.31 -28.89
C ILE A 340 -19.88 -12.43 -29.97
N ASP A 341 -21.08 -11.91 -29.70
CA ASP A 341 -22.20 -11.97 -30.65
C ASP A 341 -21.90 -11.19 -31.95
N LYS A 342 -21.16 -10.09 -31.87
CA LYS A 342 -20.77 -9.28 -33.03
C LYS A 342 -19.70 -9.98 -33.85
N HIS A 343 -18.70 -10.57 -33.19
CA HIS A 343 -17.69 -11.36 -33.88
C HIS A 343 -18.30 -12.60 -34.54
N GLU A 344 -19.22 -13.29 -33.86
CA GLU A 344 -19.96 -14.42 -34.45
C GLU A 344 -20.74 -14.03 -35.71
N ARG A 345 -21.47 -12.90 -35.67
CA ARG A 345 -22.22 -12.41 -36.83
C ARG A 345 -21.28 -12.09 -37.99
N THR A 346 -20.15 -11.46 -37.70
CA THR A 346 -19.13 -11.10 -38.69
C THR A 346 -18.49 -12.35 -39.32
N ARG A 347 -18.10 -13.34 -38.48
CA ARG A 347 -17.59 -14.63 -38.91
C ARG A 347 -18.57 -15.35 -39.82
N LYS A 348 -19.82 -15.50 -39.40
CA LYS A 348 -20.88 -16.18 -40.17
C LYS A 348 -21.16 -15.47 -41.50
N ALA A 349 -21.13 -14.14 -41.54
CA ALA A 349 -21.29 -13.39 -42.79
C ALA A 349 -20.13 -13.61 -43.76
N LYS A 350 -18.88 -13.60 -43.26
CA LYS A 350 -17.68 -13.84 -44.06
C LYS A 350 -17.61 -15.29 -44.57
N LEU A 351 -17.88 -16.27 -43.71
CA LEU A 351 -17.96 -17.68 -44.07
C LEU A 351 -18.98 -17.92 -45.18
N ARG A 352 -20.20 -17.37 -45.05
CA ARG A 352 -21.24 -17.46 -46.10
C ARG A 352 -20.81 -16.86 -47.43
N LYS A 353 -20.00 -15.80 -47.42
CA LYS A 353 -19.47 -15.19 -48.64
C LYS A 353 -18.47 -16.13 -49.34
N LEU A 354 -17.54 -16.70 -48.57
CA LEU A 354 -16.54 -17.64 -49.09
C LEU A 354 -17.18 -18.95 -49.57
N GLU A 355 -18.15 -19.51 -48.85
CA GLU A 355 -18.88 -20.72 -49.26
C GLU A 355 -19.62 -20.53 -50.59
N ARG A 356 -20.19 -19.35 -50.83
CA ARG A 356 -20.84 -19.01 -52.10
C ARG A 356 -19.84 -18.90 -53.25
N GLU A 357 -18.64 -18.40 -52.98
CA GLU A 357 -17.55 -18.29 -53.97
C GLU A 357 -16.97 -19.67 -54.29
N PHE A 358 -16.72 -20.49 -53.26
CA PHE A 358 -16.27 -21.87 -53.41
C PHE A 358 -17.28 -22.71 -54.19
N LYS A 359 -18.58 -22.52 -53.98
CA LYS A 359 -19.61 -23.22 -54.77
C LYS A 359 -19.54 -22.89 -56.28
N LYS A 360 -19.02 -21.72 -56.66
CA LYS A 360 -18.89 -21.31 -58.07
C LYS A 360 -17.57 -21.76 -58.70
N LEU A 361 -16.49 -21.74 -57.93
CA LEU A 361 -15.12 -21.94 -58.44
C LEU A 361 -14.52 -23.31 -58.07
N GLY A 362 -15.03 -23.98 -57.03
CA GLY A 362 -14.48 -25.22 -56.50
C GLY A 362 -13.00 -25.06 -56.14
N ASN A 363 -12.18 -26.02 -56.56
CA ASN A 363 -10.73 -26.03 -56.35
C ASN A 363 -9.97 -24.99 -57.18
N ALA A 364 -10.64 -24.25 -58.07
CA ALA A 364 -10.03 -23.11 -58.78
C ALA A 364 -10.08 -21.81 -57.96
N MET A 365 -10.64 -21.84 -56.75
CA MET A 365 -10.57 -20.74 -55.79
C MET A 365 -9.17 -20.61 -55.21
N ASP A 366 -8.76 -19.38 -54.92
CA ASP A 366 -7.46 -19.07 -54.30
C ASP A 366 -7.25 -19.87 -53.00
N ASP A 367 -6.11 -20.56 -52.90
CA ASP A 367 -5.73 -21.41 -51.78
C ASP A 367 -5.77 -20.64 -50.44
N GLU A 368 -5.41 -19.35 -50.43
CA GLU A 368 -5.46 -18.51 -49.21
C GLU A 368 -6.90 -18.34 -48.72
N LYS A 369 -7.86 -18.19 -49.65
CA LYS A 369 -9.28 -18.07 -49.31
C LYS A 369 -9.91 -19.40 -48.91
N ILE A 370 -9.44 -20.52 -49.47
CA ILE A 370 -9.86 -21.86 -49.04
C ILE A 370 -9.42 -22.08 -47.59
N LYS A 371 -8.16 -21.76 -47.27
CA LYS A 371 -7.62 -21.83 -45.92
C LYS A 371 -8.40 -20.93 -44.95
N GLU A 372 -8.63 -19.67 -45.30
CA GLU A 372 -9.43 -18.75 -44.49
C GLU A 372 -10.86 -19.27 -44.27
N MET A 373 -11.49 -19.86 -45.28
CA MET A 373 -12.81 -20.48 -45.14
C MET A 373 -12.80 -21.65 -44.15
N GLU A 374 -11.76 -22.49 -44.18
CA GLU A 374 -11.59 -23.60 -43.24
C GLU A 374 -11.36 -23.11 -41.81
N GLU A 375 -10.49 -22.11 -41.61
CA GLU A 375 -10.27 -21.46 -40.32
C GLU A 375 -11.58 -20.87 -39.75
N LEU A 376 -12.35 -20.17 -40.59
CA LEU A 376 -13.63 -19.58 -40.21
C LEU A 376 -14.70 -20.62 -39.86
N LYS A 377 -14.55 -21.91 -40.20
CA LYS A 377 -15.46 -22.96 -39.74
C LYS A 377 -15.25 -23.30 -38.27
N ASN A 378 -14.03 -23.15 -37.74
CA ASN A 378 -13.74 -23.40 -36.33
C ASN A 378 -14.24 -22.23 -35.43
N PRO A 379 -15.13 -22.48 -34.45
CA PRO A 379 -15.60 -21.45 -33.51
C PRO A 379 -14.59 -21.06 -32.42
N GLU A 380 -13.44 -21.70 -32.25
CA GLU A 380 -12.47 -21.31 -31.21
C GLU A 380 -11.88 -19.90 -31.44
N PHE A 381 -11.83 -19.43 -32.69
CA PHE A 381 -11.25 -18.12 -33.05
C PHE A 381 -12.25 -16.95 -33.01
N ILE A 382 -13.28 -17.01 -32.16
CA ILE A 382 -14.42 -16.06 -32.22
C ILE A 382 -14.13 -14.72 -31.53
N TYR A 383 -13.10 -14.56 -30.69
CA TYR A 383 -12.87 -13.31 -29.97
C TYR A 383 -11.37 -13.00 -29.82
N ASP A 384 -11.04 -11.71 -29.75
CA ASP A 384 -9.66 -11.20 -29.59
C ASP A 384 -9.54 -10.44 -28.26
N ILE A 385 -8.53 -10.79 -27.48
CA ILE A 385 -8.22 -10.14 -26.20
C ILE A 385 -7.28 -8.96 -26.48
N ASP A 386 -7.88 -7.82 -26.82
CA ASP A 386 -7.14 -6.58 -27.10
C ASP A 386 -6.92 -5.73 -25.83
N PHE A 387 -6.65 -6.38 -24.69
CA PHE A 387 -6.29 -5.73 -23.43
C PHE A 387 -5.28 -6.57 -22.65
N ASN A 388 -4.40 -5.90 -21.89
CA ASN A 388 -3.39 -6.55 -21.05
C ASN A 388 -3.59 -6.29 -19.56
N ALA A 389 -4.64 -5.56 -19.17
CA ALA A 389 -5.06 -5.44 -17.79
C ALA A 389 -6.58 -5.37 -17.62
N ILE A 390 -7.10 -6.09 -16.63
CA ILE A 390 -8.52 -6.10 -16.26
C ILE A 390 -8.71 -5.72 -14.80
N PHE A 391 -9.50 -4.66 -14.55
CA PHE A 391 -9.87 -4.24 -13.21
C PHE A 391 -11.18 -4.87 -12.74
N ILE A 392 -11.14 -5.51 -11.56
CA ILE A 392 -12.25 -6.29 -11.01
C ILE A 392 -12.46 -5.95 -9.51
N PRO A 393 -13.19 -4.86 -9.19
CA PRO A 393 -13.46 -4.47 -7.81
C PRO A 393 -14.52 -5.39 -7.19
N THR A 394 -14.09 -6.46 -6.55
CA THR A 394 -14.95 -7.43 -5.85
C THR A 394 -14.25 -7.99 -4.62
N SER A 395 -14.92 -8.85 -3.84
CA SER A 395 -14.30 -9.50 -2.68
C SER A 395 -13.43 -10.68 -3.07
N ALA A 396 -12.43 -11.01 -2.24
CA ALA A 396 -11.58 -12.21 -2.34
C ALA A 396 -12.38 -13.52 -2.57
N SER A 397 -13.53 -13.65 -1.91
CA SER A 397 -14.41 -14.82 -2.04
C SER A 397 -15.12 -14.91 -3.40
N LYS A 398 -15.33 -13.77 -4.07
CA LYS A 398 -16.01 -13.71 -5.36
C LYS A 398 -15.01 -13.84 -6.49
N ILE A 399 -13.87 -13.16 -6.40
CA ILE A 399 -12.84 -13.25 -7.44
C ILE A 399 -12.33 -14.69 -7.62
N SER A 400 -12.18 -15.47 -6.54
CA SER A 400 -11.80 -16.88 -6.61
C SER A 400 -12.80 -17.78 -7.37
N ILE A 401 -14.01 -17.29 -7.66
CA ILE A 401 -15.02 -17.98 -8.47
C ILE A 401 -15.14 -17.37 -9.88
N ILE A 402 -14.79 -16.09 -10.02
CA ILE A 402 -14.77 -15.35 -11.28
C ILE A 402 -13.52 -15.72 -12.11
N ALA A 403 -12.36 -15.88 -11.49
CA ALA A 403 -11.09 -16.11 -12.17
C ALA A 403 -11.07 -17.36 -13.08
N PRO A 404 -11.61 -18.53 -12.67
CA PRO A 404 -11.71 -19.69 -13.56
C PRO A 404 -12.62 -19.44 -14.77
N GLN A 405 -13.68 -18.64 -14.61
CA GLN A 405 -14.56 -18.27 -15.71
C GLN A 405 -13.86 -17.31 -16.69
N LEU A 406 -12.99 -16.41 -16.20
CA LEU A 406 -12.16 -15.56 -17.05
C LEU A 406 -11.14 -16.39 -17.85
N ALA A 407 -10.46 -17.33 -17.18
CA ALA A 407 -9.50 -18.21 -17.81
C ALA A 407 -10.13 -19.10 -18.91
N PHE A 408 -11.41 -19.47 -18.78
CA PHE A 408 -12.14 -20.17 -19.85
C PHE A 408 -12.24 -19.35 -21.15
N TYR A 409 -12.20 -18.02 -21.07
CA TYR A 409 -12.16 -17.13 -22.22
C TYR A 409 -10.73 -16.63 -22.51
N ASP A 410 -9.70 -17.38 -22.08
CA ASP A 410 -8.28 -17.03 -22.21
C ASP A 410 -7.89 -15.69 -21.54
N ILE A 411 -8.72 -15.19 -20.62
CA ILE A 411 -8.42 -14.00 -19.82
C ILE A 411 -7.70 -14.47 -18.56
N ASP A 412 -6.38 -14.61 -18.64
CA ASP A 412 -5.51 -14.94 -17.51
C ASP A 412 -4.09 -14.40 -17.70
N PHE A 413 -3.24 -14.60 -16.69
CA PHE A 413 -1.85 -14.15 -16.76
C PHE A 413 -1.03 -14.90 -17.83
N SER A 414 -1.33 -16.18 -18.08
CA SER A 414 -0.64 -17.00 -19.09
C SER A 414 -0.79 -16.39 -20.50
N ASN A 415 -1.93 -15.76 -20.75
CA ASN A 415 -2.22 -15.01 -21.97
C ASN A 415 -1.88 -13.52 -21.88
N GLY A 416 -1.12 -13.10 -20.86
CA GLY A 416 -0.59 -11.74 -20.71
C GLY A 416 -1.59 -10.73 -20.13
N VAL A 417 -2.69 -11.17 -19.51
CA VAL A 417 -3.66 -10.28 -18.86
C VAL A 417 -3.37 -10.14 -17.37
N LEU A 418 -3.03 -8.93 -16.94
CA LEU A 418 -2.85 -8.58 -15.54
C LEU A 418 -4.19 -8.34 -14.84
N PHE A 419 -4.45 -9.07 -13.76
CA PHE A 419 -5.63 -8.87 -12.94
C PHE A 419 -5.37 -7.79 -11.88
N LEU A 420 -6.29 -6.81 -11.83
CA LEU A 420 -6.21 -5.67 -10.93
C LEU A 420 -7.38 -5.68 -9.93
N GLY A 421 -7.06 -5.70 -8.63
CA GLY A 421 -8.03 -5.74 -7.55
C GLY A 421 -7.96 -4.53 -6.61
N THR A 422 -8.89 -4.48 -5.66
CA THR A 422 -8.92 -3.47 -4.57
C THR A 422 -8.47 -4.10 -3.25
N THR A 423 -8.48 -3.33 -2.16
CA THR A 423 -8.20 -3.87 -0.80
C THR A 423 -9.16 -4.98 -0.36
N SER A 424 -10.31 -5.14 -1.03
CA SER A 424 -11.24 -6.24 -0.79
C SER A 424 -10.68 -7.63 -1.17
N TRP A 425 -9.54 -7.68 -1.84
CA TRP A 425 -8.79 -8.89 -2.16
C TRP A 425 -7.81 -9.31 -1.06
N ASP A 426 -7.49 -8.40 -0.12
CA ASP A 426 -6.57 -8.61 1.00
C ASP A 426 -7.18 -9.52 2.07
N ASN A 427 -7.37 -10.79 1.72
CA ASN A 427 -8.00 -11.81 2.53
C ASN A 427 -7.65 -13.22 2.03
N ASN A 428 -7.32 -14.13 2.94
CA ASN A 428 -6.95 -15.53 2.61
C ASN A 428 -7.98 -16.29 1.76
N LYS A 429 -9.24 -15.85 1.68
CA LYS A 429 -10.23 -16.41 0.75
C LYS A 429 -9.84 -16.26 -0.72
N ILE A 430 -8.91 -15.37 -1.06
CA ILE A 430 -8.35 -15.24 -2.42
C ILE A 430 -7.55 -16.49 -2.80
N LEU A 431 -6.98 -17.18 -1.81
CA LEU A 431 -6.23 -18.43 -1.97
C LEU A 431 -7.12 -19.67 -2.05
N LYS A 432 -8.45 -19.51 -2.11
CA LYS A 432 -9.34 -20.63 -2.39
C LYS A 432 -8.92 -21.27 -3.71
N ASN A 433 -8.96 -22.59 -3.78
CA ASN A 433 -8.41 -23.37 -4.91
C ASN A 433 -6.93 -23.05 -5.18
N LYS A 434 -6.13 -22.81 -4.13
CA LYS A 434 -4.70 -22.47 -4.21
C LYS A 434 -4.40 -21.17 -4.98
N GLY A 435 -5.40 -20.31 -5.20
CA GLY A 435 -5.25 -19.10 -6.00
C GLY A 435 -5.02 -19.38 -7.49
N GLU A 436 -5.46 -20.55 -7.97
CA GLU A 436 -5.45 -20.90 -9.39
C GLU A 436 -6.14 -19.80 -10.23
N HIS A 437 -5.54 -19.45 -11.36
CA HIS A 437 -5.91 -18.30 -12.22
C HIS A 437 -5.74 -16.90 -11.63
N LEU A 438 -5.21 -16.77 -10.41
CA LEU A 438 -4.94 -15.48 -9.75
C LEU A 438 -3.44 -15.21 -9.53
N HIS A 439 -2.57 -16.09 -9.98
CA HIS A 439 -1.12 -15.88 -9.93
C HIS A 439 -0.72 -14.56 -10.58
N PHE A 440 0.22 -13.84 -9.95
CA PHE A 440 0.73 -12.56 -10.42
C PHE A 440 -0.30 -11.41 -10.50
N SER A 441 -1.49 -11.61 -9.94
CA SER A 441 -2.46 -10.53 -9.76
C SER A 441 -1.88 -9.39 -8.93
N ARG A 442 -2.43 -8.18 -9.08
CA ARG A 442 -2.05 -7.00 -8.30
C ARG A 442 -3.28 -6.38 -7.67
N PHE A 443 -3.20 -6.11 -6.38
CA PHE A 443 -4.25 -5.43 -5.64
C PHE A 443 -3.63 -4.57 -4.56
N LEU A 444 -4.38 -3.57 -4.10
CA LEU A 444 -3.95 -2.71 -3.01
C LEU A 444 -4.07 -3.48 -1.69
N SER A 445 -3.06 -3.43 -0.82
CA SER A 445 -3.08 -4.03 0.51
C SER A 445 -2.87 -2.96 1.58
N LEU A 446 -3.53 -3.10 2.73
CA LEU A 446 -3.44 -2.13 3.83
C LEU A 446 -2.30 -2.40 4.81
N LYS A 447 -1.68 -3.58 4.74
CA LYS A 447 -0.43 -4.05 5.37
C LYS A 447 -0.59 -5.54 5.65
N SER A 448 0.05 -6.38 4.86
CA SER A 448 0.50 -7.67 5.35
C SER A 448 1.78 -8.09 4.60
N ASP A 449 2.78 -8.53 5.34
CA ASP A 449 3.91 -9.25 4.75
C ASP A 449 3.49 -10.65 4.25
N GLU A 450 2.22 -11.03 4.47
CA GLU A 450 1.64 -12.34 4.17
C GLU A 450 1.56 -12.66 2.68
N PHE A 451 1.46 -11.64 1.80
CA PHE A 451 1.33 -11.83 0.35
C PHE A 451 2.60 -11.50 -0.45
N LYS A 452 3.75 -11.28 0.20
CA LYS A 452 5.02 -10.93 -0.49
C LYS A 452 5.53 -11.99 -1.48
N LEU A 453 4.98 -13.20 -1.43
CA LEU A 453 5.38 -14.35 -2.26
C LEU A 453 4.34 -14.71 -3.36
N PHE A 454 3.27 -13.92 -3.52
CA PHE A 454 2.17 -14.21 -4.45
C PHE A 454 2.23 -13.42 -5.77
#